data_AF-A0A545VHA2-F1
#
_entry.id   AF-A0A545VHA2-F1
#
_cell.length_a   1.000
_cell.length_b   1.000
_cell.length_c   1.000
_cell.angle_alpha   90.00
_cell.angle_beta   90.00
_cell.angle_gamma   90.00
#
_symmetry.space_group_name_H-M   'P 1'
#
loop_
_entity.id
_entity.type
_entity.pdbx_description
1 polymer ?
#
loop_
_entity_poly.entity_id
_entity_poly.type
_entity_poly.pdbx_seq_one_letter_code
_entity_poly.pdbx_strand_id
1 'polypeptide(L)'
;MQTSQKEKPLISSSIFRSMQALCPLVLGVLASQALGAPTVQPAAGHVVNANWGGAVLEGRGYDYVTGVLTVPAISGQAADASASIWVGIDGNDCHTAILQTGITVFGDGSLHTWAEWWQYDAEAYPGAPLAVGAGDALRLTVHATSRTSGTTTVENLTRGGARTKTFSSVTPYPLCETDAEWIVEDYKHNGRPVDFVDFGRFAFADAYARNGAGQAVTPEGAQILNVRIDGGDKTRCASDRRGVYCSYVRDFGSQESRNTTAAEAIV
;
A
#
# COMPACT_ATOMS: atom_id res chain seq x y z
N MET A 1 40.29 25.13 11.46
CA MET A 1 41.06 25.47 10.24
C MET A 1 40.25 26.52 9.49
N GLN A 2 40.87 27.68 9.30
CA GLN A 2 40.38 28.95 8.74
C GLN A 2 39.61 28.81 7.41
N THR A 3 38.38 29.32 7.33
CA THR A 3 37.92 30.60 6.71
C THR A 3 37.83 30.61 5.18
N SER A 4 36.67 31.00 4.65
CA SER A 4 36.59 32.22 3.82
C SER A 4 35.14 32.71 3.69
N GLN A 5 34.92 33.98 4.07
CA GLN A 5 33.76 34.81 3.74
C GLN A 5 34.04 35.55 2.42
N LYS A 6 33.06 36.13 1.70
CA LYS A 6 32.53 37.52 1.82
C LYS A 6 32.20 37.93 0.34
N GLU A 7 31.24 38.78 -0.07
CA GLU A 7 30.90 40.16 0.31
C GLU A 7 29.51 40.60 -0.25
N LYS A 8 28.91 41.63 0.37
CA LYS A 8 27.91 42.60 -0.16
C LYS A 8 28.60 43.99 -0.22
N PRO A 9 28.17 44.97 -1.05
CA PRO A 9 27.21 46.04 -0.62
C PRO A 9 26.24 46.55 -1.76
N LEU A 10 24.99 47.00 -1.52
CA LEU A 10 24.45 48.32 -1.06
C LEU A 10 24.41 49.39 -2.20
N ILE A 11 23.33 50.08 -2.65
CA ILE A 11 22.47 51.18 -2.08
C ILE A 11 21.52 51.64 -3.24
N SER A 12 20.17 51.73 -3.09
CA SER A 12 19.26 52.88 -2.83
C SER A 12 18.86 53.86 -3.97
N SER A 13 17.53 54.08 -4.05
CA SER A 13 16.79 55.36 -4.26
C SER A 13 16.52 55.95 -5.67
N SER A 14 15.25 55.86 -6.07
CA SER A 14 14.29 56.94 -6.46
C SER A 14 14.61 57.93 -7.60
N ILE A 15 13.66 58.10 -8.55
CA ILE A 15 12.89 59.35 -8.84
C ILE A 15 12.20 59.28 -10.23
N PHE A 16 10.94 59.70 -10.24
CA PHE A 16 10.04 59.96 -11.37
C PHE A 16 10.55 61.02 -12.37
N ARG A 17 10.26 60.86 -13.67
CA ARG A 17 9.74 61.98 -14.49
C ARG A 17 9.02 61.55 -15.77
N SER A 18 8.01 62.35 -16.07
CA SER A 18 6.96 62.21 -17.09
C SER A 18 7.33 62.89 -18.42
N MET A 19 6.73 62.42 -19.53
CA MET A 19 5.96 63.18 -20.55
C MET A 19 6.16 62.73 -22.01
N GLN A 20 5.03 62.30 -22.59
CA GLN A 20 4.46 62.64 -23.91
C GLN A 20 5.25 62.36 -25.21
N ALA A 21 4.63 61.60 -26.14
CA ALA A 21 3.89 62.15 -27.29
C ALA A 21 3.43 61.08 -28.34
N LEU A 22 2.13 61.14 -28.67
CA LEU A 22 1.45 61.05 -29.99
C LEU A 22 1.62 59.84 -30.97
N CYS A 23 0.48 59.14 -31.18
CA CYS A 23 -0.24 58.77 -32.46
C CYS A 23 0.51 58.08 -33.64
N PRO A 24 -0.13 57.28 -34.55
CA PRO A 24 -1.55 56.94 -34.71
C PRO A 24 -1.88 55.43 -34.94
N LEU A 25 -3.18 55.15 -35.10
CA LEU A 25 -3.82 53.87 -35.45
C LEU A 25 -3.24 53.17 -36.69
N VAL A 26 -3.09 51.85 -36.61
CA VAL A 26 -3.25 50.93 -37.75
C VAL A 26 -4.21 49.82 -37.33
N LEU A 27 -5.38 49.76 -37.97
CA LEU A 27 -6.32 48.63 -37.89
C LEU A 27 -5.71 47.46 -38.66
N GLY A 28 -5.35 46.39 -37.95
CA GLY A 28 -4.99 45.10 -38.53
C GLY A 28 -5.71 44.00 -37.74
N VAL A 29 -6.76 43.43 -38.33
CA VAL A 29 -7.43 42.24 -37.79
C VAL A 29 -6.50 41.05 -38.00
N LEU A 30 -5.86 40.58 -36.93
CA LEU A 30 -5.18 39.30 -36.88
C LEU A 30 -6.05 38.32 -36.09
N ALA A 31 -6.66 37.37 -36.79
CA ALA A 31 -7.29 36.22 -36.18
C ALA A 31 -6.20 35.42 -35.44
N SER A 32 -6.17 35.53 -34.10
CA SER A 32 -5.36 34.66 -33.26
C SER A 32 -6.07 33.31 -33.17
N GLN A 33 -5.70 32.38 -34.04
CA GLN A 33 -5.87 30.96 -33.75
C GLN A 33 -4.86 30.65 -32.65
N ALA A 34 -5.28 30.80 -31.39
CA ALA A 34 -4.54 30.22 -30.29
C ALA A 34 -4.58 28.71 -30.49
N LEU A 35 -3.47 28.13 -30.92
CA LEU A 35 -3.19 26.72 -30.71
C LEU A 35 -3.27 26.50 -29.20
N GLY A 36 -4.42 26.03 -28.73
CA GLY A 36 -4.55 25.53 -27.37
C GLY A 36 -3.47 24.47 -27.22
N ALA A 37 -2.49 24.75 -26.37
CA ALA A 37 -1.58 23.70 -25.91
C ALA A 37 -2.44 22.53 -25.45
N PRO A 38 -2.06 21.27 -25.75
CA PRO A 38 -2.78 20.13 -25.20
C PRO A 38 -2.80 20.32 -23.68
N THR A 39 -3.99 20.55 -23.14
CA THR A 39 -4.20 20.44 -21.70
C THR A 39 -3.92 18.99 -21.38
N VAL A 40 -2.72 18.73 -20.86
CA VAL A 40 -2.47 17.50 -20.12
C VAL A 40 -3.42 17.57 -18.95
N GLN A 41 -4.59 16.95 -19.07
CA GLN A 41 -5.42 16.66 -17.92
C GLN A 41 -4.51 15.83 -17.00
N PRO A 42 -4.22 16.29 -15.77
CA PRO A 42 -3.62 15.38 -14.82
C PRO A 42 -4.58 14.20 -14.73
N ALA A 43 -4.07 12.98 -14.96
CA ALA A 43 -4.81 11.78 -14.63
C ALA A 43 -5.36 12.02 -13.21
N ALA A 44 -6.68 11.91 -13.06
CA ALA A 44 -7.32 12.03 -11.76
C ALA A 44 -6.81 10.86 -10.91
N GLY A 45 -5.66 11.06 -10.26
CA GLY A 45 -5.09 10.10 -9.35
C GLY A 45 -6.00 10.04 -8.14
N HIS A 46 -6.42 8.84 -7.78
CA HIS A 46 -7.24 8.63 -6.60
C HIS A 46 -6.45 9.02 -5.34
N VAL A 47 -7.13 9.60 -4.34
CA VAL A 47 -6.54 10.03 -3.08
C VAL A 47 -6.67 8.92 -2.06
N VAL A 48 -5.54 8.35 -1.63
CA VAL A 48 -5.50 7.35 -0.56
C VAL A 48 -5.44 8.04 0.79
N ASN A 49 -6.44 7.77 1.64
CA ASN A 49 -6.54 8.33 2.98
C ASN A 49 -6.17 7.31 4.07
N ALA A 50 -6.25 6.03 3.75
CA ALA A 50 -5.71 4.92 4.53
C ALA A 50 -5.31 3.82 3.54
N ASN A 51 -4.04 3.46 3.48
CA ASN A 51 -3.52 2.49 2.51
C ASN A 51 -3.58 1.04 3.00
N TRP A 52 -3.85 0.78 4.28
CA TRP A 52 -3.90 -0.56 4.85
C TRP A 52 -5.33 -1.01 5.15
N GLY A 53 -5.64 -2.26 4.81
CA GLY A 53 -6.82 -2.98 5.27
C GLY A 53 -6.39 -4.31 5.89
N GLY A 54 -6.96 -4.70 7.02
CA GLY A 54 -6.53 -5.91 7.71
C GLY A 54 -6.80 -5.87 9.19
N ALA A 55 -5.98 -6.59 9.95
CA ALA A 55 -6.03 -6.64 11.40
C ALA A 55 -4.64 -6.39 12.01
N VAL A 56 -4.61 -5.56 13.05
CA VAL A 56 -3.40 -5.20 13.81
C VAL A 56 -3.63 -5.51 15.29
N LEU A 57 -2.74 -6.29 15.87
CA LEU A 57 -2.66 -6.49 17.31
C LEU A 57 -1.67 -5.50 17.90
N GLU A 58 -2.16 -4.63 18.77
CA GLU A 58 -1.32 -3.71 19.55
C GLU A 58 -0.81 -4.37 20.83
N GLY A 59 0.44 -4.13 21.18
CA GLY A 59 1.09 -4.79 22.29
C GLY A 59 2.57 -4.46 22.45
N ARG A 60 3.32 -5.43 22.99
CA ARG A 60 4.78 -5.32 23.19
C ARG A 60 5.43 -6.70 23.12
N GLY A 61 6.66 -6.72 22.61
CA GLY A 61 7.48 -7.92 22.50
C GLY A 61 6.96 -8.91 21.45
N TYR A 62 6.24 -8.44 20.43
CA TYR A 62 5.92 -9.30 19.29
C TYR A 62 7.18 -9.62 18.51
N ASP A 63 7.51 -10.91 18.43
CA ASP A 63 8.73 -11.38 17.77
C ASP A 63 8.45 -12.38 16.65
N TYR A 64 7.20 -12.82 16.48
CA TYR A 64 6.81 -13.76 15.45
C TYR A 64 5.37 -13.49 15.00
N VAL A 65 5.14 -13.48 13.69
CA VAL A 65 3.80 -13.38 13.08
C VAL A 65 3.73 -14.34 11.90
N THR A 66 2.63 -15.09 11.80
CA THR A 66 2.38 -15.99 10.67
C THR A 66 0.92 -16.03 10.27
N GLY A 67 0.66 -16.44 9.03
CA GLY A 67 -0.66 -16.77 8.53
C GLY A 67 -0.56 -17.57 7.23
N VAL A 68 -1.59 -18.36 6.94
CA VAL A 68 -1.75 -19.10 5.69
C VAL A 68 -2.71 -18.35 4.77
N LEU A 69 -2.16 -17.81 3.70
CA LEU A 69 -2.90 -17.12 2.65
C LEU A 69 -3.22 -18.09 1.51
N THR A 70 -4.48 -18.23 1.14
CA THR A 70 -4.83 -18.79 -0.18
C THR A 70 -4.70 -17.69 -1.22
N VAL A 71 -3.82 -17.87 -2.21
CA VAL A 71 -3.57 -16.87 -3.27
C VAL A 71 -4.88 -16.58 -4.02
N PRO A 72 -5.35 -15.31 -4.06
CA PRO A 72 -6.57 -14.97 -4.76
C PRO A 72 -6.45 -15.22 -6.27
N ALA A 73 -7.54 -15.64 -6.89
CA ALA A 73 -7.62 -15.76 -8.34
C ALA A 73 -8.08 -14.42 -8.93
N ILE A 74 -7.15 -13.71 -9.58
CA ILE A 74 -7.40 -12.42 -10.22
C ILE A 74 -7.27 -12.58 -11.73
N SER A 75 -8.19 -11.95 -12.48
CA SER A 75 -8.17 -11.94 -13.94
C SER A 75 -9.04 -10.82 -14.49
N GLY A 76 -8.78 -10.40 -15.73
CA GLY A 76 -9.67 -9.51 -16.48
C GLY A 76 -9.68 -8.05 -16.02
N GLN A 77 -8.64 -7.63 -15.29
CA GLN A 77 -8.45 -6.24 -14.85
C GLN A 77 -7.25 -5.61 -15.57
N ALA A 78 -6.98 -4.32 -15.34
CA ALA A 78 -5.78 -3.66 -15.85
C ALA A 78 -4.53 -4.39 -15.34
N ALA A 79 -3.57 -4.66 -16.21
CA ALA A 79 -2.43 -5.55 -15.89
C ALA A 79 -1.54 -4.99 -14.76
N ASP A 80 -1.46 -3.66 -14.65
CA ASP A 80 -0.69 -2.94 -13.64
C ASP A 80 -1.49 -2.61 -12.36
N ALA A 81 -2.81 -2.82 -12.36
CA ALA A 81 -3.59 -2.74 -11.14
C ALA A 81 -3.12 -3.82 -10.17
N SER A 82 -2.86 -3.45 -8.92
CA SER A 82 -2.20 -4.34 -7.97
C SER A 82 -2.58 -4.08 -6.51
N ALA A 83 -2.25 -5.03 -5.65
CA ALA A 83 -2.30 -4.92 -4.19
C ALA A 83 -1.25 -5.83 -3.57
N SER A 84 -0.69 -5.42 -2.43
CA SER A 84 0.21 -6.25 -1.64
C SER A 84 -0.57 -6.92 -0.50
N ILE A 85 -0.34 -8.20 -0.25
CA ILE A 85 -0.97 -8.98 0.83
C ILE A 85 0.14 -9.62 1.66
N TRP A 86 0.25 -9.25 2.93
CA TRP A 86 1.45 -9.52 3.73
C TRP A 86 1.16 -9.69 5.23
N VAL A 87 2.17 -10.24 5.94
CA VAL A 87 2.21 -10.28 7.41
C VAL A 87 3.44 -9.53 7.90
N GLY A 88 3.34 -8.90 9.07
CA GLY A 88 4.40 -8.03 9.56
C GLY A 88 4.44 -7.84 11.07
N ILE A 89 5.55 -7.26 11.53
CA ILE A 89 5.76 -6.73 12.87
C ILE A 89 6.09 -5.24 12.73
N ASP A 90 5.46 -4.41 13.56
CA ASP A 90 5.52 -2.95 13.58
C ASP A 90 4.94 -2.24 12.35
N GLY A 91 4.76 -0.93 12.40
CA GLY A 91 4.35 -0.09 11.28
C GLY A 91 3.11 0.76 11.56
N ASN A 92 2.26 0.32 12.49
CA ASN A 92 1.04 1.01 12.87
C ASN A 92 1.27 2.00 14.01
N ASP A 93 1.63 1.53 15.21
CA ASP A 93 2.01 2.40 16.34
C ASP A 93 3.52 2.68 16.32
N CYS A 94 4.31 1.75 15.78
CA CYS A 94 5.75 1.92 15.58
C CYS A 94 6.07 2.42 14.16
N HIS A 95 6.63 3.63 14.04
CA HIS A 95 6.94 4.23 12.75
C HIS A 95 8.43 4.20 12.38
N THR A 96 9.26 3.44 13.11
CA THR A 96 10.70 3.36 12.84
C THR A 96 11.05 2.32 11.79
N ALA A 97 10.34 1.20 11.77
CA ALA A 97 10.61 0.05 10.91
C ALA A 97 9.37 -0.85 10.80
N ILE A 98 9.41 -1.76 9.82
CA ILE A 98 8.47 -2.88 9.67
C ILE A 98 9.29 -4.08 9.21
N LEU A 99 9.16 -5.23 9.86
CA LEU A 99 9.65 -6.49 9.31
C LEU A 99 8.48 -7.23 8.67
N GLN A 100 8.48 -7.38 7.35
CA GLN A 100 7.32 -7.86 6.62
C GLN A 100 7.65 -8.74 5.41
N THR A 101 6.69 -9.59 5.06
CA THR A 101 6.72 -10.39 3.83
C THR A 101 5.33 -10.72 3.32
N GLY A 102 5.23 -10.83 2.00
CA GLY A 102 3.99 -11.22 1.37
C GLY A 102 4.11 -11.46 -0.11
N ILE A 103 2.97 -11.28 -0.77
CA ILE A 103 2.83 -11.31 -2.22
C ILE A 103 2.29 -9.97 -2.70
N THR A 104 2.68 -9.57 -3.91
CA THR A 104 1.94 -8.57 -4.68
C THR A 104 1.24 -9.28 -5.82
N VAL A 105 -0.06 -9.05 -5.94
CA VAL A 105 -0.92 -9.63 -6.98
C VAL A 105 -1.34 -8.55 -7.97
N PHE A 106 -1.50 -8.92 -9.23
CA PHE A 106 -1.79 -8.01 -10.33
C PHE A 106 -3.09 -8.36 -11.05
N GLY A 107 -3.68 -7.38 -11.75
CA GLY A 107 -4.97 -7.51 -12.42
C GLY A 107 -5.00 -8.50 -13.60
N ASP A 108 -3.82 -8.83 -14.14
CA ASP A 108 -3.64 -9.90 -15.13
C ASP A 108 -3.49 -11.31 -14.50
N GLY A 109 -3.47 -11.39 -13.17
CA GLY A 109 -3.29 -12.63 -12.41
C GLY A 109 -1.84 -13.01 -12.15
N SER A 110 -0.86 -12.23 -12.63
CA SER A 110 0.53 -12.39 -12.24
C SER A 110 0.75 -11.99 -10.78
N LEU A 111 1.86 -12.44 -10.19
CA LEU A 111 2.24 -12.13 -8.82
C LEU A 111 3.74 -12.27 -8.60
N HIS A 112 4.24 -11.70 -7.52
CA HIS A 112 5.56 -12.01 -6.99
C HIS A 112 5.57 -12.02 -5.45
N THR A 113 6.48 -12.81 -4.87
CA THR A 113 6.75 -12.83 -3.43
C THR A 113 7.88 -11.86 -3.09
N TRP A 114 7.81 -11.22 -1.93
CA TRP A 114 8.84 -10.25 -1.50
C TRP A 114 9.09 -10.31 0.00
N ALA A 115 10.23 -9.76 0.40
CA ALA A 115 10.67 -9.61 1.79
C ALA A 115 11.18 -8.19 2.00
N GLU A 116 10.88 -7.60 3.15
CA GLU A 116 11.26 -6.22 3.41
C GLU A 116 11.53 -5.97 4.89
N TRP A 117 12.53 -5.13 5.13
CA TRP A 117 12.68 -4.36 6.36
C TRP A 117 12.43 -2.90 5.98
N TRP A 118 11.21 -2.40 6.25
CA TRP A 118 10.78 -1.09 5.79
C TRP A 118 11.73 0.01 6.28
N GLN A 119 11.84 1.06 5.47
CA GLN A 119 12.96 2.01 5.34
C GLN A 119 14.02 1.63 4.29
N TYR A 120 14.00 0.38 3.82
CA TYR A 120 14.68 -0.06 2.59
C TYR A 120 13.68 -0.55 1.56
N ASP A 121 14.10 -0.66 0.29
CA ASP A 121 13.24 -1.20 -0.76
C ASP A 121 12.89 -2.67 -0.50
N ALA A 122 11.65 -3.07 -0.81
CA ALA A 122 11.26 -4.47 -0.82
C ALA A 122 12.12 -5.27 -1.82
N GLU A 123 12.54 -6.46 -1.41
CA GLU A 123 13.46 -7.30 -2.17
C GLU A 123 12.82 -8.63 -2.57
N ALA A 124 13.21 -9.14 -3.75
CA ALA A 124 12.95 -10.52 -4.11
C ALA A 124 13.73 -11.47 -3.18
N TYR A 125 13.17 -12.65 -2.96
CA TYR A 125 13.86 -13.69 -2.20
C TYR A 125 15.12 -14.19 -2.93
N PRO A 126 16.21 -14.49 -2.19
CA PRO A 126 17.42 -15.04 -2.79
C PRO A 126 17.21 -16.45 -3.35
N GLY A 127 17.98 -16.79 -4.38
CA GLY A 127 17.94 -18.11 -5.05
C GLY A 127 16.93 -18.17 -6.19
N ALA A 128 16.59 -19.39 -6.62
CA ALA A 128 15.59 -19.58 -7.67
C ALA A 128 14.21 -19.08 -7.21
N PRO A 129 13.34 -18.56 -8.09
CA PRO A 129 12.00 -18.15 -7.70
C PRO A 129 11.21 -19.29 -7.02
N LEU A 130 10.37 -18.95 -6.04
CA LEU A 130 9.39 -19.90 -5.49
C LEU A 130 8.24 -20.02 -6.49
N ALA A 131 7.88 -21.25 -6.88
CA ALA A 131 6.73 -21.46 -7.74
C ALA A 131 5.44 -21.16 -6.95
N VAL A 132 4.66 -20.17 -7.39
CA VAL A 132 3.44 -19.71 -6.73
C VAL A 132 2.40 -19.37 -7.79
N GLY A 133 1.11 -19.61 -7.51
CA GLY A 133 0.01 -19.25 -8.39
C GLY A 133 -1.32 -19.23 -7.67
N ALA A 134 -2.36 -18.75 -8.35
CA ALA A 134 -3.72 -18.69 -7.82
C ALA A 134 -4.17 -20.03 -7.21
N GLY A 135 -4.84 -19.95 -6.05
CA GLY A 135 -5.34 -21.10 -5.31
C GLY A 135 -4.32 -21.83 -4.44
N ASP A 136 -3.03 -21.54 -4.55
CA ASP A 136 -2.03 -22.10 -3.63
C ASP A 136 -2.23 -21.60 -2.20
N ALA A 137 -1.96 -22.46 -1.23
CA ALA A 137 -1.81 -22.09 0.17
C ALA A 137 -0.35 -21.70 0.46
N LEU A 138 -0.12 -20.43 0.81
CA LEU A 138 1.17 -19.89 1.20
C LEU A 138 1.20 -19.62 2.70
N ARG A 139 2.18 -20.16 3.41
CA ARG A 139 2.48 -19.71 4.77
C ARG A 139 3.47 -18.55 4.68
N LEU A 140 3.04 -17.40 5.18
CA LEU A 140 3.85 -16.21 5.33
C LEU A 140 4.28 -16.12 6.79
N THR A 141 5.55 -15.81 7.03
CA THR A 141 6.10 -15.75 8.39
C THR A 141 7.13 -14.65 8.49
N VAL A 142 7.05 -13.86 9.55
CA VAL A 142 8.15 -13.03 10.03
C VAL A 142 8.56 -13.45 11.44
N HIS A 143 9.85 -13.39 11.71
CA HIS A 143 10.43 -13.73 13.01
C HIS A 143 11.57 -12.76 13.32
N ALA A 144 11.32 -11.79 14.21
CA ALA A 144 12.34 -10.93 14.76
C ALA A 144 13.17 -11.72 15.79
N THR A 145 14.48 -11.78 15.59
CA THR A 145 15.41 -12.38 16.55
C THR A 145 16.01 -11.33 17.49
N SER A 146 15.91 -10.07 17.09
CA SER A 146 16.09 -8.88 17.90
C SER A 146 15.41 -7.71 17.20
N ARG A 147 15.43 -6.54 17.82
CA ARG A 147 14.97 -5.31 17.17
C ARG A 147 15.74 -4.90 15.92
N THR A 148 16.89 -5.50 15.64
CA THR A 148 17.73 -5.15 14.47
C THR A 148 18.08 -6.38 13.61
N SER A 149 17.42 -7.51 13.86
CA SER A 149 17.66 -8.75 13.12
C SER A 149 16.42 -9.62 13.08
N GLY A 150 16.24 -10.35 12.00
CA GLY A 150 15.10 -11.24 11.87
C GLY A 150 15.13 -12.01 10.57
N THR A 151 14.07 -12.76 10.34
CA THR A 151 13.87 -13.52 9.12
C THR A 151 12.47 -13.32 8.61
N THR A 152 12.34 -13.33 7.30
CA THR A 152 11.05 -13.48 6.62
C THR A 152 11.05 -14.80 5.86
N THR A 153 9.91 -15.48 5.80
CA THR A 153 9.77 -16.73 5.07
C THR A 153 8.43 -16.79 4.34
N VAL A 154 8.48 -17.19 3.07
CA VAL A 154 7.31 -17.61 2.28
C VAL A 154 7.48 -19.09 1.95
N GLU A 155 6.51 -19.90 2.37
CA GLU A 155 6.44 -21.34 2.12
C GLU A 155 5.21 -21.66 1.28
N ASN A 156 5.36 -22.38 0.17
CA ASN A 156 4.23 -22.87 -0.60
C ASN A 156 3.83 -24.26 -0.10
N LEU A 157 2.73 -24.35 0.64
CA LEU A 157 2.24 -25.59 1.22
C LEU A 157 1.60 -26.52 0.19
N THR A 158 1.15 -25.97 -0.94
CA THR A 158 0.49 -26.72 -2.02
C THR A 158 1.50 -27.39 -2.93
N ARG A 159 2.56 -26.67 -3.30
CA ARG A 159 3.59 -27.14 -4.25
C ARG A 159 4.89 -27.58 -3.58
N GLY A 160 5.02 -27.31 -2.29
CA GLY A 160 6.24 -27.49 -1.53
C GLY A 160 7.27 -26.39 -1.79
N GLY A 161 8.28 -26.34 -0.91
CA GLY A 161 9.38 -25.40 -0.98
C GLY A 161 9.12 -24.10 -0.23
N ALA A 162 10.22 -23.47 0.18
CA ALA A 162 10.19 -22.21 0.90
C ALA A 162 11.34 -21.30 0.47
N ARG A 163 11.18 -20.01 0.70
CA ARG A 163 12.25 -19.02 0.60
C ARG A 163 12.31 -18.22 1.89
N THR A 164 13.54 -18.01 2.35
CA THR A 164 13.82 -17.26 3.57
C THR A 164 14.85 -16.20 3.27
N LYS A 165 14.66 -15.00 3.83
CA LYS A 165 15.63 -13.91 3.82
C LYS A 165 15.96 -13.58 5.26
N THR A 166 17.24 -13.47 5.55
CA THR A 166 17.75 -13.06 6.86
C THR A 166 18.18 -11.61 6.81
N PHE A 167 17.69 -10.82 7.75
CA PHE A 167 18.13 -9.46 8.02
C PHE A 167 19.03 -9.48 9.25
N SER A 168 20.16 -8.78 9.18
CA SER A 168 21.15 -8.75 10.26
C SER A 168 21.70 -7.34 10.40
N SER A 169 21.83 -6.88 11.63
CA SER A 169 22.45 -5.59 11.97
C SER A 169 21.75 -4.39 11.32
N VAL A 170 20.42 -4.39 11.23
CA VAL A 170 19.61 -3.26 10.75
C VAL A 170 19.48 -2.20 11.86
N THR A 171 20.60 -1.55 12.18
CA THR A 171 20.71 -0.63 13.31
C THR A 171 20.09 0.76 13.09
N PRO A 172 20.04 1.34 11.88
CA PRO A 172 19.44 2.67 11.71
C PRO A 172 17.93 2.71 11.95
N TYR A 173 17.25 1.57 11.78
CA TYR A 173 15.80 1.45 11.79
C TYR A 173 15.38 0.24 12.64
N PRO A 174 15.52 0.30 13.97
CA PRO A 174 15.13 -0.82 14.82
C PRO A 174 13.61 -0.97 14.88
N LEU A 175 13.15 -2.21 15.03
CA LEU A 175 11.79 -2.56 15.42
C LEU A 175 11.49 -2.07 16.85
N CYS A 176 10.24 -1.73 17.11
CA CYS A 176 9.69 -1.51 18.44
C CYS A 176 9.12 -2.80 19.06
N GLU A 177 8.70 -3.75 18.21
CA GLU A 177 8.01 -5.00 18.56
C GLU A 177 6.67 -4.73 19.26
N THR A 178 5.94 -3.71 18.81
CA THR A 178 4.65 -3.29 19.40
C THR A 178 3.45 -3.72 18.59
N ASP A 179 3.63 -4.01 17.31
CA ASP A 179 2.51 -4.28 16.40
C ASP A 179 2.71 -5.66 15.76
N ALA A 180 1.62 -6.40 15.56
CA ALA A 180 1.61 -7.67 14.82
C ALA A 180 0.39 -7.74 13.91
N GLU A 181 0.60 -8.01 12.62
CA GLU A 181 -0.43 -7.66 11.63
C GLU A 181 -0.49 -8.53 10.37
N TRP A 182 -1.67 -8.50 9.76
CA TRP A 182 -2.05 -9.21 8.54
C TRP A 182 -2.83 -8.26 7.62
N ILE A 183 -2.18 -7.80 6.55
CA ILE A 183 -2.59 -6.62 5.80
C ILE A 183 -2.77 -6.94 4.31
N VAL A 184 -3.74 -6.27 3.69
CA VAL A 184 -3.76 -5.93 2.27
C VAL A 184 -3.55 -4.43 2.12
N GLU A 185 -2.70 -4.05 1.18
CA GLU A 185 -2.20 -2.69 1.05
C GLU A 185 -2.30 -2.16 -0.38
N ASP A 186 -2.79 -0.92 -0.47
CA ASP A 186 -2.66 -0.03 -1.62
C ASP A 186 -1.30 0.68 -1.55
N TYR A 187 -0.27 -0.04 -1.98
CA TYR A 187 1.12 0.39 -1.82
C TYR A 187 1.46 1.51 -2.81
N LYS A 188 2.60 2.18 -2.58
CA LYS A 188 3.07 3.23 -3.49
C LYS A 188 4.12 2.69 -4.46
N HIS A 189 3.92 2.95 -5.75
CA HIS A 189 4.93 2.80 -6.78
C HIS A 189 5.37 4.18 -7.28
N ASN A 190 6.67 4.48 -7.24
CA ASN A 190 7.23 5.80 -7.61
C ASN A 190 6.55 6.98 -6.89
N GLY A 191 6.24 6.80 -5.60
CA GLY A 191 5.63 7.82 -4.76
C GLY A 191 4.14 8.03 -4.99
N ARG A 192 3.49 7.25 -5.86
CA ARG A 192 2.06 7.28 -6.11
C ARG A 192 1.40 5.96 -5.73
N PRO A 193 0.20 5.98 -5.15
CA PRO A 193 -0.63 4.78 -5.04
C PRO A 193 -0.75 4.04 -6.38
N VAL A 194 -0.83 2.72 -6.31
CA VAL A 194 -1.11 1.87 -7.48
C VAL A 194 -2.61 1.87 -7.77
N ASP A 195 -3.01 1.48 -8.98
CA ASP A 195 -4.42 1.20 -9.22
C ASP A 195 -4.84 -0.02 -8.41
N PHE A 196 -5.64 0.18 -7.36
CA PHE A 196 -5.93 -0.86 -6.38
C PHE A 196 -6.82 -1.98 -6.97
N VAL A 197 -6.25 -3.18 -7.11
CA VAL A 197 -6.89 -4.32 -7.78
C VAL A 197 -8.06 -4.91 -6.97
N ASP A 198 -9.13 -5.31 -7.66
CA ASP A 198 -10.18 -6.13 -7.08
C ASP A 198 -9.66 -7.56 -6.89
N PHE A 199 -9.14 -7.84 -5.69
CA PHE A 199 -8.67 -9.16 -5.28
C PHE A 199 -9.80 -10.12 -4.86
N GLY A 200 -11.06 -9.70 -4.97
CA GLY A 200 -12.21 -10.46 -4.51
C GLY A 200 -12.24 -10.61 -3.00
N ARG A 201 -11.95 -11.81 -2.50
CA ARG A 201 -11.84 -12.08 -1.06
C ARG A 201 -10.67 -13.02 -0.80
N PHE A 202 -10.02 -12.85 0.34
CA PHE A 202 -9.04 -13.80 0.84
C PHE A 202 -9.11 -13.87 2.36
N ALA A 203 -8.39 -14.82 2.94
CA ALA A 203 -8.19 -14.91 4.37
C ALA A 203 -6.74 -15.30 4.67
N PHE A 204 -6.25 -14.83 5.82
CA PHE A 204 -5.13 -15.44 6.52
C PHE A 204 -5.70 -16.43 7.53
N ALA A 205 -5.69 -17.71 7.18
CA ALA A 205 -6.03 -18.80 8.09
C ALA A 205 -4.83 -19.16 8.99
N ASP A 206 -5.07 -19.91 10.07
CA ASP A 206 -4.03 -20.33 11.02
C ASP A 206 -3.14 -19.16 11.48
N ALA A 207 -3.74 -17.97 11.56
CA ALA A 207 -3.04 -16.74 11.87
C ALA A 207 -2.78 -16.65 13.37
N TYR A 208 -1.53 -16.39 13.75
CA TYR A 208 -1.18 -16.05 15.13
C TYR A 208 0.11 -15.24 15.19
N ALA A 209 0.23 -14.47 16.26
CA ALA A 209 1.45 -13.79 16.67
C ALA A 209 1.99 -14.41 17.96
N ARG A 210 3.29 -14.28 18.21
CA ARG A 210 3.89 -14.59 19.52
C ARG A 210 4.12 -13.30 20.28
N ASN A 211 3.48 -13.14 21.42
CA ASN A 211 3.62 -11.93 22.25
C ASN A 211 4.89 -11.96 23.12
N GLY A 212 5.16 -10.87 23.85
CA GLY A 212 6.33 -10.77 24.73
C GLY A 212 6.39 -11.77 25.89
N ALA A 213 5.31 -12.52 26.16
CA ALA A 213 5.30 -13.63 27.10
C ALA A 213 5.62 -14.99 26.44
N GLY A 214 5.92 -15.00 25.14
CA GLY A 214 6.16 -16.20 24.34
C GLY A 214 4.88 -16.97 23.98
N GLN A 215 3.70 -16.38 24.20
CA GLN A 215 2.41 -17.05 23.95
C GLN A 215 1.92 -16.77 22.54
N ALA A 216 1.37 -17.80 21.90
CA ALA A 216 0.63 -17.63 20.66
C ALA A 216 -0.71 -16.93 20.94
N VAL A 217 -0.96 -15.82 20.26
CA VAL A 217 -2.21 -15.05 20.32
C VAL A 217 -2.81 -14.95 18.92
N THR A 218 -4.11 -15.20 18.82
CA THR A 218 -4.84 -15.10 17.55
C THR A 218 -5.21 -13.64 17.24
N PRO A 219 -5.57 -13.29 15.99
CA PRO A 219 -6.08 -11.96 15.63
C PRO A 219 -7.43 -11.56 16.25
N GLU A 220 -8.04 -12.39 17.10
CA GLU A 220 -9.30 -12.07 17.78
C GLU A 220 -9.15 -10.79 18.63
N GLY A 221 -10.04 -9.83 18.41
CA GLY A 221 -10.02 -8.54 19.12
C GLY A 221 -8.99 -7.54 18.61
N ALA A 222 -8.29 -7.85 17.51
CA ALA A 222 -7.41 -6.92 16.82
C ALA A 222 -8.14 -5.66 16.34
N GLN A 223 -7.39 -4.55 16.23
CA GLN A 223 -7.86 -3.37 15.54
C GLN A 223 -8.03 -3.69 14.06
N ILE A 224 -9.22 -3.39 13.52
CA ILE A 224 -9.51 -3.61 12.10
C ILE A 224 -9.26 -2.32 11.31
N LEU A 225 -8.46 -2.43 10.27
CA LEU A 225 -8.20 -1.37 9.29
C LEU A 225 -8.91 -1.68 7.97
N ASN A 226 -9.23 -0.64 7.20
CA ASN A 226 -9.72 -0.79 5.83
C ASN A 226 -9.02 0.23 4.93
N VAL A 227 -8.57 -0.22 3.76
CA VAL A 227 -8.11 0.65 2.69
C VAL A 227 -9.22 1.63 2.33
N ARG A 228 -8.90 2.92 2.26
CA ARG A 228 -9.83 4.01 1.95
C ARG A 228 -9.28 4.89 0.84
N ILE A 229 -10.00 4.89 -0.28
CA ILE A 229 -9.66 5.62 -1.50
C ILE A 229 -10.79 6.60 -1.81
N ASP A 230 -10.45 7.86 -2.10
CA ASP A 230 -11.39 8.95 -2.40
C ASP A 230 -12.48 9.12 -1.33
N GLY A 231 -12.12 8.88 -0.07
CA GLY A 231 -13.01 8.97 1.07
C GLY A 231 -14.01 7.82 1.21
N GLY A 232 -13.90 6.75 0.43
CA GLY A 232 -14.71 5.53 0.54
C GLY A 232 -13.88 4.29 0.88
N ASP A 233 -14.44 3.37 1.66
CA ASP A 233 -13.76 2.12 2.01
C ASP A 233 -13.73 1.19 0.78
N LYS A 234 -12.53 0.70 0.45
CA LYS A 234 -12.26 -0.25 -0.64
C LYS A 234 -12.05 -1.67 -0.16
N THR A 235 -11.98 -1.86 1.16
CA THR A 235 -11.94 -3.16 1.77
C THR A 235 -12.94 -3.25 2.90
N ARG A 236 -13.36 -4.48 3.20
CA ARG A 236 -14.11 -4.85 4.39
C ARG A 236 -13.38 -6.00 5.04
N CYS A 237 -12.57 -5.68 6.04
CA CYS A 237 -11.81 -6.64 6.81
C CYS A 237 -12.49 -6.98 8.15
N ALA A 238 -12.16 -8.13 8.70
CA ALA A 238 -12.59 -8.61 10.00
C ALA A 238 -11.60 -9.66 10.53
N SER A 239 -11.63 -9.92 11.84
CA SER A 239 -10.82 -10.97 12.45
C SER A 239 -11.60 -11.76 13.50
N ASP A 240 -11.15 -12.99 13.74
CA ASP A 240 -11.57 -13.82 14.85
C ASP A 240 -10.41 -14.77 15.25
N ARG A 241 -10.69 -15.74 16.13
CA ARG A 241 -9.72 -16.75 16.57
C ARG A 241 -9.17 -17.67 15.48
N ARG A 242 -9.78 -17.69 14.29
CA ARG A 242 -9.39 -18.54 13.15
C ARG A 242 -8.54 -17.79 12.14
N GLY A 243 -8.63 -16.47 12.08
CA GLY A 243 -7.89 -15.71 11.09
C GLY A 243 -8.32 -14.28 10.89
N VAL A 244 -7.83 -13.73 9.78
CA VAL A 244 -8.18 -12.40 9.26
C VAL A 244 -8.82 -12.58 7.88
N TYR A 245 -9.92 -11.90 7.63
CA TYR A 245 -10.72 -12.01 6.42
C TYR A 245 -10.86 -10.64 5.80
N CYS A 246 -10.55 -10.51 4.51
CA CYS A 246 -10.71 -9.25 3.78
C CYS A 246 -11.44 -9.49 2.47
N SER A 247 -12.40 -8.62 2.18
CA SER A 247 -13.10 -8.56 0.88
C SER A 247 -12.92 -7.19 0.26
N TYR A 248 -12.72 -7.14 -1.05
CA TYR A 248 -12.77 -5.92 -1.83
C TYR A 248 -14.20 -5.37 -1.84
N VAL A 249 -14.33 -4.06 -1.66
CA VAL A 249 -15.61 -3.34 -1.74
C VAL A 249 -15.71 -2.71 -3.12
N ARG A 250 -16.62 -3.24 -3.93
CA ARG A 250 -16.97 -2.63 -5.22
C ARG A 250 -17.84 -1.42 -4.96
N ASP A 251 -17.52 -0.30 -5.60
CA ASP A 251 -18.47 0.80 -5.66
C ASP A 251 -19.68 0.28 -6.44
N PHE A 252 -20.82 0.14 -5.76
CA PHE A 252 -22.08 0.10 -6.47
C PHE A 252 -22.26 1.49 -7.05
N GLY A 253 -21.78 1.70 -8.28
CA GLY A 253 -22.11 2.89 -9.05
C GLY A 253 -23.61 3.10 -8.95
N SER A 254 -24.03 4.36 -8.79
CA SER A 254 -25.42 4.79 -8.63
C SER A 254 -26.34 4.13 -9.67
N GLN A 255 -26.79 2.92 -9.38
CA GLN A 255 -27.93 2.30 -10.02
C GLN A 255 -29.11 2.96 -9.32
N GLU A 256 -29.56 4.05 -9.94
CA GLU A 256 -30.89 4.62 -9.79
C GLU A 256 -31.87 3.50 -9.46
N SER A 257 -32.54 3.63 -8.32
CA SER A 257 -33.49 2.65 -7.80
C SER A 257 -34.44 2.21 -8.90
N ARG A 258 -34.25 1.01 -9.46
CA ARG A 258 -35.30 0.34 -10.21
C ARG A 258 -36.34 -0.09 -9.20
N ASN A 259 -37.27 0.84 -8.99
CA ASN A 259 -38.52 0.67 -8.30
C ASN A 259 -39.21 -0.58 -8.86
N THR A 260 -39.09 -1.71 -8.18
CA THR A 260 -39.71 -2.96 -8.60
C THR A 260 -41.14 -2.96 -8.05
N THR A 261 -42.01 -2.19 -8.69
CA THR A 261 -43.46 -2.42 -8.57
C THR A 261 -43.79 -3.59 -9.49
N ALA A 262 -43.83 -4.78 -8.93
CA ALA A 262 -44.41 -5.95 -9.60
C ALA A 262 -45.07 -6.84 -8.54
N ALA A 263 -46.19 -6.36 -8.01
CA ALA A 263 -47.20 -7.21 -7.40
C ALA A 263 -48.49 -6.97 -8.17
N GLU A 264 -48.65 -7.66 -9.29
CA GLU A 264 -49.96 -7.89 -9.87
C GLU A 264 -49.98 -9.19 -10.69
N ALA A 265 -50.97 -10.01 -10.35
CA ALA A 265 -51.61 -11.08 -11.12
C ALA A 265 -50.80 -12.33 -11.49
N ILE A 266 -51.01 -13.41 -10.72
CA ILE A 266 -51.35 -14.72 -11.30
C ILE A 266 -52.52 -15.33 -10.50
N VAL A 267 -53.48 -15.82 -11.28
CA VAL A 267 -54.73 -16.54 -10.99
C VAL A 267 -54.58 -17.68 -9.98
#